data_AF-A0A363T0N4-F1
#
_entry.id   AF-A0A363T0N4-F1
#
_cell.length_a   1.000
_cell.length_b   1.000
_cell.length_c   1.000
_cell.angle_alpha   90.00
_cell.angle_beta   90.00
_cell.angle_gamma   90.00
#
_symmetry.space_group_name_H-M   'P 1'
#
loop_
_entity.id
_entity.type
_entity.pdbx_description
1 polymer ?
#
loop_
_entity_poly.entity_id
_entity_poly.type
_entity_poly.pdbx_seq_one_letter_code
_entity_poly.pdbx_strand_id
1 'polypeptide(L)'
;MRSPFYLQGEISAIDPATQTITVTLTHGNAQVKQYIGETLALQFTDTTQIYKITQGNDEGSEMGEPGALNMGNPETEGSAEDGSNRVAIPFEQLAVGDRVAIHGNLLDGVFTATLVTVYVGMPAGEPVGDQG
;
A
#
# COMPACT_ATOMS: atom_id res chain seq x y z
N MET A 1 -13.39 16.28 -15.84
CA MET A 1 -14.10 15.77 -14.64
C MET A 1 -13.15 14.82 -13.93
N ARG A 2 -13.03 14.90 -12.59
CA ARG A 2 -12.23 13.93 -11.82
C ARG A 2 -13.15 12.78 -11.41
N SER A 3 -12.89 11.60 -11.93
CA SER A 3 -13.66 10.41 -11.59
C SER A 3 -12.86 9.57 -10.59
N PRO A 4 -13.33 9.40 -9.35
CA PRO A 4 -12.62 8.56 -8.39
C PRO A 4 -12.63 7.11 -8.89
N PHE A 5 -11.49 6.45 -8.80
CA PHE A 5 -11.38 5.03 -9.08
C PHE A 5 -10.80 4.29 -7.87
N TYR A 6 -11.16 3.02 -7.81
CA TYR A 6 -10.60 2.05 -6.89
C TYR A 6 -10.26 0.80 -7.68
N LEU A 7 -9.06 0.29 -7.48
CA LEU A 7 -8.62 -0.98 -8.04
C LEU A 7 -7.80 -1.76 -7.01
N GLN A 8 -7.77 -3.07 -7.19
CA GLN A 8 -6.91 -3.98 -6.46
C GLN A 8 -6.26 -4.93 -7.46
N GLY A 9 -4.97 -5.17 -7.29
CA GLY A 9 -4.23 -6.03 -8.19
C GLY A 9 -2.84 -6.34 -7.67
N GLU A 10 -2.02 -6.86 -8.57
CA GLU A 10 -0.63 -7.22 -8.32
C GLU A 10 0.29 -6.37 -9.18
N ILE A 11 1.36 -5.82 -8.60
CA ILE A 11 2.34 -5.04 -9.36
C ILE A 11 3.09 -5.98 -10.31
N SER A 12 2.99 -5.73 -11.61
CA SER A 12 3.68 -6.47 -12.67
C SER A 12 4.97 -5.78 -13.12
N ALA A 13 5.00 -4.44 -13.07
CA ALA A 13 6.21 -3.67 -13.38
C ALA A 13 6.24 -2.34 -12.62
N ILE A 14 7.43 -1.81 -12.38
CA ILE A 14 7.67 -0.53 -11.71
C ILE A 14 8.65 0.27 -12.56
N ASP A 15 8.28 1.50 -12.92
CA ASP A 15 9.12 2.47 -13.60
C ASP A 15 9.43 3.64 -12.64
N PRO A 16 10.63 3.67 -12.02
CA PRO A 16 11.00 4.72 -11.09
C PRO A 16 11.32 6.06 -11.77
N ALA A 17 11.64 6.07 -13.07
CA ALA A 17 11.96 7.29 -13.81
C ALA A 17 10.72 8.18 -14.01
N THR A 18 9.56 7.56 -14.21
CA THR A 18 8.28 8.23 -14.42
C THR A 18 7.32 8.09 -13.24
N GLN A 19 7.76 7.45 -12.16
CA GLN A 19 6.94 7.11 -10.99
C GLN A 19 5.64 6.40 -11.40
N THR A 20 5.75 5.47 -12.34
CA THR A 20 4.60 4.73 -12.88
C THR A 20 4.73 3.26 -12.48
N ILE A 21 3.62 2.64 -12.06
CA ILE A 21 3.57 1.19 -11.88
C ILE A 21 2.58 0.58 -12.84
N THR A 22 2.84 -0.64 -13.25
CA THR A 22 1.91 -1.47 -13.99
C THR A 22 1.34 -2.49 -13.04
N VAL A 23 0.01 -2.52 -12.91
CA VAL A 23 -0.70 -3.44 -12.02
C VAL A 23 -1.60 -4.33 -12.85
N THR A 24 -1.55 -5.63 -12.63
CA THR A 24 -2.52 -6.58 -13.15
C THR A 24 -3.78 -6.51 -12.28
N LEU A 25 -4.88 -6.04 -12.84
CA LEU A 25 -6.10 -5.80 -12.06
C LEU A 25 -6.83 -7.11 -11.79
N THR A 26 -7.06 -7.39 -10.51
CA THR A 26 -7.93 -8.50 -10.07
C THR A 26 -9.34 -8.00 -9.74
N HIS A 27 -9.44 -6.78 -9.23
CA HIS A 27 -10.70 -6.18 -8.81
C HIS A 27 -10.72 -4.67 -9.04
N GLY A 28 -11.90 -4.08 -9.18
CA GLY A 28 -12.03 -2.63 -9.23
C GLY A 28 -13.43 -2.14 -9.54
N ASN A 29 -13.62 -0.82 -9.46
CA ASN A 29 -14.90 -0.15 -9.70
C ASN A 29 -15.23 -0.07 -11.20
N ALA A 30 -16.45 0.37 -11.57
CA ALA A 30 -16.94 0.45 -12.95
C ALA A 30 -15.98 1.14 -13.95
N GLN A 31 -15.21 2.13 -13.49
CA GLN A 31 -14.20 2.83 -14.31
C GLN A 31 -13.05 1.91 -14.77
N VAL A 32 -12.63 1.01 -13.90
CA VAL A 32 -11.52 0.09 -14.13
C VAL A 32 -11.98 -1.34 -14.44
N LYS A 33 -13.30 -1.59 -14.38
CA LYS A 33 -13.91 -2.90 -14.59
C LYS A 33 -13.57 -3.51 -15.96
N GLN A 34 -13.40 -2.68 -16.98
CA GLN A 34 -12.99 -3.12 -18.32
C GLN A 34 -11.55 -3.66 -18.38
N TYR A 35 -10.71 -3.31 -17.41
CA TYR A 35 -9.30 -3.72 -17.32
C TYR A 35 -9.10 -4.90 -16.35
N ILE A 36 -10.17 -5.52 -15.83
CA ILE A 36 -10.04 -6.70 -14.98
C ILE A 36 -9.40 -7.84 -15.78
N GLY A 37 -8.29 -8.39 -15.30
CA GLY A 37 -7.48 -9.39 -15.99
C GLY A 37 -6.41 -8.80 -16.92
N GLU A 38 -6.39 -7.48 -17.09
CA GLU A 38 -5.40 -6.76 -17.90
C GLU A 38 -4.44 -5.96 -17.01
N THR A 39 -3.33 -5.53 -17.60
CA THR A 39 -2.37 -4.64 -16.97
C THR A 39 -2.76 -3.18 -17.18
N LEU A 40 -2.80 -2.40 -16.10
CA LEU A 40 -3.04 -0.96 -16.15
C LEU A 40 -1.83 -0.21 -15.60
N ALA A 41 -1.41 0.85 -16.31
CA ALA A 41 -0.39 1.76 -15.84
C ALA A 41 -1.00 2.87 -14.96
N LEU A 42 -0.42 3.08 -13.78
CA LEU A 42 -0.83 4.09 -12.81
C LEU A 42 0.33 5.00 -12.50
N GLN A 43 0.08 6.31 -12.60
CA GLN A 43 1.05 7.34 -12.28
C GLN A 43 0.94 7.73 -10.81
N PHE A 44 2.08 7.85 -10.16
CA PHE A 44 2.23 8.35 -8.80
C PHE A 44 2.66 9.81 -8.87
N THR A 45 2.30 10.57 -7.87
CA THR A 45 2.69 11.96 -7.69
C THR A 45 3.33 12.12 -6.32
N ASP A 46 3.95 13.28 -6.06
CA ASP A 46 4.54 13.59 -4.76
C ASP A 46 3.51 13.62 -3.61
N THR A 47 2.22 13.71 -3.96
CA THR A 47 1.10 13.67 -3.02
C THR A 47 0.54 12.27 -2.81
N THR A 48 1.05 11.25 -3.51
CA THR A 48 0.58 9.87 -3.35
C THR A 48 1.03 9.31 -2.02
N GLN A 49 0.07 8.88 -1.19
CA GLN A 49 0.35 8.25 0.09
C GLN A 49 0.44 6.73 -0.09
N ILE A 50 1.55 6.13 0.33
CA ILE A 50 1.77 4.68 0.21
C ILE A 50 1.90 4.09 1.61
N TYR A 51 1.07 3.09 1.91
CA TYR A 51 1.04 2.39 3.19
C TYR A 51 1.23 0.89 2.99
N LYS A 52 1.94 0.24 3.90
CA LYS A 52 2.12 -1.20 3.95
C LYS A 52 1.41 -1.77 5.18
N ILE A 53 0.55 -2.78 5.00
CA ILE A 53 -0.16 -3.44 6.11
C ILE A 53 0.79 -4.40 6.82
N THR A 54 1.30 -4.06 7.99
CA THR A 54 2.32 -4.84 8.72
C THR A 54 1.69 -5.82 9.70
N GLN A 55 1.00 -6.90 9.28
CA GLN A 55 0.30 -7.89 10.14
C GLN A 55 0.42 -7.69 11.69
N GLY A 56 -0.60 -7.10 12.28
CA GLY A 56 -0.61 -6.71 13.68
C GLY A 56 -1.56 -7.61 14.40
N ASN A 57 -1.00 -8.66 15.01
CA ASN A 57 -1.50 -9.16 16.27
C ASN A 57 -0.46 -10.12 16.86
N ASP A 58 0.17 -9.68 17.97
CA ASP A 58 0.40 -10.42 19.22
C ASP A 58 1.73 -9.99 19.87
N GLU A 59 1.73 -8.81 20.50
CA GLU A 59 2.60 -8.60 21.65
C GLU A 59 1.76 -8.13 22.82
N GLY A 60 1.40 -9.10 23.67
CA GLY A 60 1.36 -8.96 25.12
C GLY A 60 0.31 -8.01 25.69
N SER A 61 -0.79 -8.57 26.15
CA SER A 61 -1.46 -8.05 27.35
C SER A 61 -0.50 -8.18 28.54
N GLU A 62 0.45 -7.25 28.70
CA GLU A 62 1.27 -7.19 29.92
C GLU A 62 0.49 -6.44 31.00
N MET A 63 -0.16 -7.23 31.87
CA MET A 63 -0.55 -6.76 33.20
C MET A 63 0.72 -6.54 34.03
N GLY A 64 1.11 -5.29 34.25
CA GLY A 64 2.05 -4.85 35.28
C GLY A 64 2.58 -3.45 34.94
N GLU A 65 2.66 -2.44 35.80
CA GLU A 65 2.39 -2.20 37.21
C GLU A 65 2.17 -0.65 37.34
N PRO A 66 1.51 -0.13 38.38
CA PRO A 66 1.30 1.32 38.53
C PRO A 66 2.54 2.03 39.08
N GLY A 67 3.16 2.92 38.30
CA GLY A 67 3.94 4.03 38.87
C GLY A 67 5.16 4.50 38.10
N ALA A 68 5.05 5.67 37.45
CA ALA A 68 5.95 6.82 37.65
C ALA A 68 5.50 7.97 36.72
N LEU A 69 5.15 9.12 37.32
CA LEU A 69 4.90 10.37 36.60
C LEU A 69 6.23 10.86 36.02
N ASN A 70 6.41 10.78 34.70
CA ASN A 70 7.49 11.49 34.02
C ASN A 70 6.89 12.66 33.22
N MET A 71 7.16 13.87 33.70
CA MET A 71 6.69 15.14 33.15
C MET A 71 7.84 15.70 32.28
N GLY A 72 7.72 15.56 30.96
CA GLY A 72 8.67 16.06 29.97
C GLY A 72 8.02 16.19 28.59
N ASN A 73 7.72 17.44 28.20
CA ASN A 73 6.97 17.91 27.03
C ASN A 73 7.92 18.15 25.81
N PRO A 74 7.44 18.43 24.59
CA PRO A 74 6.81 17.54 23.60
C PRO A 74 7.57 17.66 22.24
N GLU A 75 6.91 17.37 21.11
CA GLU A 75 7.36 17.59 19.71
C GLU A 75 7.99 16.36 19.03
N THR A 76 7.17 15.33 18.83
CA THR A 76 7.26 14.52 17.60
C THR A 76 5.94 14.68 16.87
N GLU A 77 5.96 15.50 15.83
CA GLU A 77 4.92 15.55 14.83
C GLU A 77 4.88 14.20 14.12
N GLY A 78 3.88 13.40 14.44
CA GLY A 78 3.56 12.13 13.82
C GLY A 78 2.11 11.82 14.15
N SER A 79 1.22 12.29 13.29
CA SER A 79 -0.23 12.27 13.45
C SER A 79 -0.78 10.94 13.98
N ALA A 80 -1.57 11.06 15.05
CA ALA A 80 -2.68 10.20 15.47
C ALA A 80 -2.46 8.67 15.42
N GLU A 81 -2.38 8.12 16.62
CA GLU A 81 -2.78 6.77 17.00
C GLU A 81 -4.00 6.27 16.20
N ASP A 82 -3.84 5.13 15.52
CA ASP A 82 -4.95 4.30 15.10
C ASP A 82 -4.46 2.84 15.06
N GLY A 83 -5.23 1.92 15.64
CA GLY A 83 -5.00 0.47 15.53
C GLY A 83 -5.04 -0.07 14.09
N SER A 84 -5.03 0.81 13.09
CA SER A 84 -4.65 0.55 11.71
C SER A 84 -3.17 0.21 11.65
N ASN A 85 -2.92 -1.08 11.74
CA ASN A 85 -1.68 -1.76 11.48
C ASN A 85 -1.13 -1.52 10.05
N ARG A 86 -0.70 -0.27 9.78
CA ARG A 86 -0.28 0.27 8.49
C ARG A 86 0.92 1.20 8.69
N VAL A 87 1.99 0.95 7.95
CA VAL A 87 3.22 1.76 8.01
C VAL A 87 3.38 2.51 6.69
N ALA A 88 3.65 3.82 6.74
CA ALA A 88 3.95 4.58 5.53
C ALA A 88 5.29 4.13 4.95
N ILE A 89 5.34 3.86 3.64
CA ILE A 89 6.56 3.44 2.94
C ILE A 89 6.83 4.35 1.73
N PRO A 90 8.09 4.55 1.33
CA PRO A 90 8.42 5.25 0.08
C PRO A 90 8.11 4.37 -1.14
N PHE A 91 7.99 5.00 -2.31
CA PHE A 91 7.76 4.31 -3.59
C PHE A 91 8.82 3.23 -3.88
N GLU A 92 10.07 3.48 -3.46
CA GLU A 92 11.19 2.56 -3.67
C GLU A 92 11.06 1.23 -2.91
N GLN A 93 10.17 1.17 -1.91
CA GLN A 93 9.88 -0.08 -1.19
C GLN A 93 8.79 -0.93 -1.86
N LEU A 94 8.20 -0.46 -2.96
CA LEU A 94 7.29 -1.27 -3.77
C LEU A 94 8.09 -2.32 -4.53
N ALA A 95 7.58 -3.56 -4.55
CA ALA A 95 8.16 -4.64 -5.32
C ALA A 95 7.18 -5.19 -6.35
N VAL A 96 7.72 -5.70 -7.46
CA VAL A 96 6.93 -6.51 -8.40
C VAL A 96 6.48 -7.78 -7.67
N GLY A 97 5.22 -8.16 -7.85
CA GLY A 97 4.55 -9.23 -7.10
C GLY A 97 3.82 -8.76 -5.84
N ASP A 98 4.00 -7.49 -5.41
CA ASP A 98 3.24 -6.97 -4.29
C ASP A 98 1.75 -6.82 -4.65
N ARG A 99 0.90 -7.27 -3.74
CA ARG A 99 -0.55 -7.05 -3.83
C ARG A 99 -0.87 -5.67 -3.31
N VAL A 100 -1.53 -4.86 -4.14
CA VAL A 100 -1.84 -3.47 -3.83
C VAL A 100 -3.31 -3.16 -4.06
N ALA A 101 -3.87 -2.35 -3.17
CA ALA A 101 -5.12 -1.64 -3.39
C ALA A 101 -4.81 -0.16 -3.65
N ILE A 102 -5.29 0.36 -4.77
CA ILE A 102 -5.02 1.72 -5.22
C ILE A 102 -6.33 2.48 -5.31
N HIS A 103 -6.37 3.61 -4.64
CA HIS A 103 -7.37 4.64 -4.81
C HIS A 103 -6.75 5.82 -5.53
N GLY A 104 -7.49 6.39 -6.46
CA GLY A 104 -6.99 7.51 -7.24
C GLY A 104 -8.10 8.22 -7.99
N ASN A 105 -7.68 9.13 -8.88
CA ASN A 105 -8.57 9.85 -9.76
C ASN A 105 -8.16 9.64 -11.21
N LEU A 106 -9.14 9.35 -12.05
CA LEU A 106 -8.98 9.38 -13.49
C LEU A 106 -9.12 10.84 -13.95
N LEU A 107 -8.04 11.39 -14.50
CA LEU A 107 -7.97 12.75 -15.01
C LEU A 107 -7.41 12.71 -16.44
N ASP A 108 -8.18 13.20 -17.41
CA ASP A 108 -7.76 13.27 -18.82
C ASP A 108 -7.31 11.91 -19.42
N GLY A 109 -7.88 10.80 -18.93
CA GLY A 109 -7.49 9.45 -19.34
C GLY A 109 -6.27 8.89 -18.60
N VAL A 110 -5.65 9.67 -17.71
CA VAL A 110 -4.52 9.25 -16.87
C VAL A 110 -5.02 8.80 -15.50
N PHE A 111 -4.62 7.59 -15.09
CA PHE A 111 -4.91 7.04 -13.76
C PHE A 111 -3.88 7.53 -12.75
N THR A 112 -4.23 8.56 -11.97
CA THR A 112 -3.35 9.11 -10.93
C THR A 112 -3.68 8.51 -9.57
N ALA A 113 -2.72 7.84 -8.95
CA ALA A 113 -2.86 7.26 -7.61
C ALA A 113 -2.78 8.35 -6.53
N THR A 114 -3.71 8.33 -5.59
CA THR A 114 -3.67 9.23 -4.41
C THR A 114 -3.34 8.46 -3.13
N LEU A 115 -3.80 7.21 -3.04
CA LEU A 115 -3.58 6.34 -1.89
C LEU A 115 -3.31 4.92 -2.37
N VAL A 116 -2.22 4.33 -1.89
CA VAL A 116 -1.80 2.98 -2.22
C VAL A 116 -1.62 2.20 -0.93
N THR A 117 -2.25 1.05 -0.85
CA THR A 117 -2.14 0.13 0.28
C THR A 117 -1.54 -1.16 -0.21
N VAL A 118 -0.31 -1.42 0.22
CA VAL A 118 0.42 -2.67 -0.02
C VAL A 118 0.02 -3.66 1.05
N TYR A 119 -0.57 -4.77 0.62
CA TYR A 119 -0.78 -5.91 1.49
C TYR A 119 0.54 -6.67 1.57
N VAL A 120 1.01 -6.94 2.78
CA VAL A 120 2.08 -7.92 2.97
C VAL A 120 1.49 -9.27 2.57
N GLY A 121 1.64 -9.61 1.30
CA GLY A 121 1.41 -10.96 0.84
C GLY A 121 2.40 -11.84 1.59
N MET A 122 1.88 -12.90 2.21
CA MET A 122 2.72 -14.07 2.48
C MET A 122 3.58 -14.34 1.24
N PRO A 123 4.87 -14.65 1.40
CA PRO A 123 5.80 -14.80 0.29
C PRO A 123 5.12 -15.63 -0.79
N ALA A 124 5.02 -15.07 -2.00
CA ALA A 124 4.43 -15.73 -3.15
C ALA A 124 5.29 -16.95 -3.49
N GLY A 125 5.01 -18.07 -2.83
CA GLY A 125 5.77 -19.31 -2.93
C GLY A 125 7.22 -19.16 -2.45
N GLU A 126 7.56 -19.80 -1.33
CA GLU A 126 8.86 -20.48 -1.33
C GLU A 126 8.93 -21.31 -2.63
N PRO A 127 9.97 -21.20 -3.45
CA PRO A 127 10.23 -22.24 -4.41
C PRO A 127 10.46 -23.50 -3.61
N VAL A 128 9.48 -24.42 -3.62
CA VAL A 128 9.73 -25.80 -3.19
C VAL A 128 10.62 -26.40 -4.28
N GLY A 129 11.92 -26.20 -4.14
CA GLY A 129 12.98 -26.69 -5.00
C GLY A 129 14.28 -26.08 -4.50
N ASP A 130 15.06 -26.78 -3.68
CA ASP A 130 15.82 -27.93 -4.14
C ASP A 130 15.96 -28.98 -3.01
N GLN A 131 15.38 -30.16 -3.20
CA GLN A 131 15.86 -31.36 -2.50
C GLN A 131 17.10 -31.85 -3.24
N GLY A 132 18.27 -31.63 -2.66
CA GLY A 132 19.53 -32.26 -3.01
C GLY A 132 19.96 -33.25 -1.93
#